data_AF-A0A523VMR4-F1
#
_entry.id   AF-A0A523VMR4-F1
#
_cell.length_a   1.000
_cell.length_b   1.000
_cell.length_c   1.000
_cell.angle_alpha   90.00
_cell.angle_beta   90.00
_cell.angle_gamma   90.00
#
_symmetry.space_group_name_H-M   'P 1'
#
loop_
_entity.id
_entity.type
_entity.pdbx_description
1 polymer ?
#
loop_
_entity_poly.entity_id
_entity_poly.type
_entity_poly.pdbx_seq_one_letter_code
_entity_poly.pdbx_strand_id
1 'polypeptide(L)'
;YVDRIPCPSKDWPEFTRATHIVNLAKEFKAQGALLIQNKFCDPHGIEIPPLKEALKAVGVPIYPLEFDVTVPWGQFRTRVEAFLETLTGLEDLF
;
A
#
# COMPACT_ATOMS: atom_id res chain seq x y z
N TYR A 1 2.71 10.24 -21.48
CA TYR A 1 2.30 8.85 -21.15
C TYR A 1 3.52 7.99 -20.92
N VAL A 2 4.52 8.06 -21.80
CA VAL A 2 5.78 7.29 -21.75
C VAL A 2 6.52 7.41 -20.40
N ASP A 3 6.61 8.60 -19.81
CA ASP A 3 7.39 8.80 -18.58
C ASP A 3 6.58 8.56 -17.29
N ARG A 4 5.33 8.10 -17.39
CA ARG A 4 4.53 7.79 -16.21
C ARG A 4 4.94 6.44 -15.66
N ILE A 5 4.86 6.30 -14.35
CA ILE A 5 5.01 5.00 -13.70
C ILE A 5 3.99 4.03 -14.29
N PRO A 6 4.44 2.87 -14.80
CA PRO A 6 3.55 1.92 -15.47
C PRO A 6 2.53 1.34 -14.48
N CYS A 7 1.41 0.83 -14.97
CA CYS A 7 0.52 -0.06 -14.22
C CYS A 7 1.25 -1.40 -13.97
N PRO A 8 0.97 -2.20 -12.92
CA PRO A 8 1.62 -3.50 -12.74
C PRO A 8 1.48 -4.41 -13.98
N SER A 9 0.38 -4.27 -14.73
CA SER A 9 0.18 -5.02 -15.99
C SER A 9 1.08 -4.60 -17.14
N LYS A 10 1.82 -3.49 -16.99
CA LYS A 10 2.71 -2.88 -17.99
C LYS A 10 4.13 -2.68 -17.48
N ASP A 11 4.43 -3.13 -16.27
CA ASP A 11 5.74 -2.95 -15.61
C ASP A 11 6.63 -4.18 -15.81
N TRP A 12 6.67 -4.70 -17.03
CA TRP A 12 7.48 -5.85 -17.42
C TRP A 12 8.45 -5.45 -18.53
N PRO A 13 9.70 -5.97 -18.54
CA PRO A 13 10.28 -6.92 -17.57
C PRO A 13 10.89 -6.29 -16.30
N GLU A 14 10.97 -4.96 -16.22
CA GLU A 14 11.82 -4.30 -15.23
C GLU A 14 11.22 -4.20 -13.82
N PHE A 15 9.90 -4.34 -13.65
CA PHE A 15 9.21 -4.28 -12.34
C PHE A 15 9.64 -3.08 -11.47
N THR A 16 9.65 -1.90 -12.07
CA THR A 16 10.18 -0.65 -11.48
C THR A 16 9.31 -0.07 -10.37
N ARG A 17 8.02 -0.43 -10.32
CA ARG A 17 7.03 0.18 -9.44
C ARG A 17 7.32 0.02 -7.97
N ALA A 18 7.72 -1.17 -7.51
CA ALA A 18 8.01 -1.42 -6.10
C ALA A 18 9.14 -0.50 -5.61
N THR A 19 10.20 -0.38 -6.40
CA THR A 19 11.31 0.54 -6.13
C THR A 19 10.85 1.99 -6.10
N HIS A 20 10.02 2.39 -7.06
CA HIS A 20 9.45 3.73 -7.09
C HIS A 20 8.64 4.06 -5.82
N ILE A 21 7.76 3.15 -5.39
CA ILE A 21 6.94 3.32 -4.18
C ILE A 21 7.82 3.38 -2.92
N VAL A 22 8.84 2.54 -2.81
CA VAL A 22 9.82 2.59 -1.71
C VAL A 22 10.55 3.93 -1.68
N ASN A 23 10.95 4.46 -2.84
CA ASN A 23 11.62 5.76 -2.92
C ASN A 23 10.71 6.89 -2.46
N LEU A 24 9.44 6.89 -2.87
CA LEU A 24 8.45 7.85 -2.37
C LEU A 24 8.28 7.74 -0.85
N ALA A 25 8.16 6.53 -0.32
CA ALA A 25 8.01 6.32 1.11
C ALA A 25 9.20 6.90 1.91
N LYS A 26 10.43 6.75 1.40
CA LYS A 26 11.64 7.36 1.98
C LYS A 26 11.65 8.88 1.84
N GLU A 27 11.36 9.40 0.66
CA GLU A 27 11.35 10.83 0.35
C GLU A 27 10.37 11.59 1.25
N PHE A 28 9.15 11.07 1.39
CA PHE A 28 8.10 11.66 2.20
C PHE A 28 8.16 11.27 3.68
N LYS A 29 9.16 10.47 4.09
CA LYS A 29 9.31 9.95 5.46
C LYS A 29 8.02 9.30 5.97
N ALA A 30 7.39 8.49 5.12
CA ALA A 30 6.12 7.85 5.43
C ALA A 30 6.26 6.94 6.66
N GLN A 31 5.34 7.07 7.61
CA GLN A 31 5.29 6.20 8.81
C GLN A 31 4.43 4.95 8.58
N GLY A 32 3.66 4.92 7.50
CA GLY A 32 2.84 3.80 7.07
C GLY A 32 2.25 4.07 5.69
N ALA A 33 1.75 3.03 5.03
CA ALA A 33 1.17 3.12 3.69
C ALA A 33 -0.18 2.37 3.61
N LEU A 34 -1.19 3.02 3.05
CA LEU A 34 -2.45 2.37 2.67
C LEU A 34 -2.37 1.95 1.21
N LEU A 35 -2.54 0.65 0.94
CA LEU A 35 -2.58 0.13 -0.42
C LEU A 35 -4.03 -0.08 -0.85
N ILE A 36 -4.55 0.83 -1.64
CA ILE A 36 -5.93 0.79 -2.11
C ILE A 36 -5.97 0.00 -3.41
N GLN A 37 -6.63 -1.16 -3.41
CA GLN A 37 -6.77 -2.03 -4.58
C GLN A 37 -8.24 -2.20 -4.95
N ASN A 38 -8.53 -2.02 -6.23
CA ASN A 38 -9.86 -2.32 -6.75
C ASN A 38 -10.02 -3.84 -6.87
N LYS A 39 -11.14 -4.36 -6.39
CA LYS A 39 -11.47 -5.78 -6.42
C LYS A 39 -11.36 -6.32 -7.84
N PHE A 40 -10.83 -7.53 -7.97
CA PHE A 40 -10.57 -8.21 -9.25
C PHE A 40 -9.55 -7.51 -10.16
N CYS A 41 -8.80 -6.53 -9.66
CA CYS A 41 -7.61 -6.06 -10.35
C CYS A 41 -6.43 -6.98 -10.06
N ASP A 42 -6.38 -8.14 -10.73
CA ASP A 42 -5.35 -9.17 -10.52
C ASP A 42 -3.91 -8.62 -10.57
N PRO A 43 -3.54 -7.71 -11.51
CA PRO A 43 -2.18 -7.17 -11.53
C PRO A 43 -1.80 -6.41 -10.25
N HIS A 44 -2.72 -5.62 -9.68
CA HIS A 44 -2.48 -4.92 -8.42
C HIS A 44 -2.58 -5.87 -7.22
N GLY A 45 -3.43 -6.90 -7.29
CA GLY A 45 -3.54 -7.93 -6.26
C GLY A 45 -2.26 -8.76 -6.12
N ILE A 46 -1.65 -9.15 -7.25
CA ILE A 46 -0.39 -9.90 -7.28
C ILE A 46 0.79 -9.04 -6.80
N GLU A 47 0.73 -7.70 -6.97
CA GLU A 47 1.76 -6.78 -6.48
C GLU A 47 1.74 -6.61 -4.95
N ILE A 48 0.66 -6.98 -4.25
CA ILE A 48 0.52 -6.76 -2.80
C ILE A 48 1.63 -7.44 -1.98
N PRO A 49 1.91 -8.76 -2.13
CA PRO A 49 2.95 -9.42 -1.34
C PRO A 49 4.36 -8.82 -1.53
N PRO A 50 4.91 -8.66 -2.75
CA PRO A 50 6.25 -8.11 -2.93
C PRO A 50 6.34 -6.65 -2.48
N LEU A 51 5.28 -5.84 -2.68
CA LEU A 51 5.26 -4.46 -2.21
C LEU A 51 5.27 -4.37 -0.68
N LYS A 52 4.55 -5.28 -0.01
CA LYS A 52 4.55 -5.39 1.45
C LYS A 52 5.92 -5.73 2.00
N GLU A 53 6.63 -6.66 1.36
CA GLU A 53 8.00 -7.01 1.75
C GLU A 53 8.96 -5.83 1.54
N ALA A 54 8.87 -5.15 0.39
CA ALA A 54 9.73 -4.03 0.04
C ALA A 54 9.58 -2.83 0.99
N LEU A 55 8.35 -2.47 1.34
CA LEU A 55 8.09 -1.38 2.29
C LEU A 55 8.44 -1.76 3.73
N LYS A 56 8.18 -3.01 4.14
CA LYS A 56 8.58 -3.50 5.46
C LYS A 56 10.10 -3.46 5.65
N ALA A 57 10.87 -3.79 4.61
CA ALA A 57 12.33 -3.73 4.64
C ALA A 57 12.90 -2.33 4.91
N VAL A 58 12.11 -1.28 4.68
CA VAL A 58 12.48 0.12 4.95
C VAL A 58 11.74 0.72 6.15
N GLY A 59 11.11 -0.14 6.98
CA GLY A 59 10.43 0.27 8.21
C GLY A 59 9.05 0.89 8.00
N VAL A 60 8.45 0.73 6.82
CA VAL A 60 7.13 1.29 6.50
C VAL A 60 6.08 0.17 6.50
N PRO A 61 5.25 0.05 7.55
CA PRO A 61 4.14 -0.88 7.56
C PRO A 61 3.09 -0.52 6.49
N ILE A 62 2.46 -1.53 5.91
CA ILE A 62 1.46 -1.37 4.85
C ILE A 62 0.15 -2.04 5.25
N TYR A 63 -0.98 -1.44 4.84
CA TYR A 63 -2.29 -2.00 5.05
C TYR A 63 -3.12 -2.00 3.74
N PRO A 64 -3.43 -3.19 3.18
CA PRO A 64 -4.25 -3.30 1.98
C PRO A 64 -5.75 -3.06 2.26
N LEU A 65 -6.35 -2.17 1.47
CA LEU A 65 -7.79 -1.89 1.43
C LEU A 65 -8.33 -2.26 0.06
N GLU A 66 -9.11 -3.35 0.01
CA GLU A 66 -9.86 -3.73 -1.19
C GLU A 66 -11.20 -2.99 -1.23
N PHE A 67 -11.52 -2.37 -2.36
CA PHE A 67 -12.84 -1.77 -2.62
C PHE A 67 -13.49 -2.36 -3.87
N ASP A 68 -14.82 -2.35 -3.91
CA ASP A 68 -15.63 -2.73 -5.07
C ASP A 68 -16.45 -1.49 -5.52
N VAL A 69 -17.45 -1.67 -6.39
CA VAL A 69 -18.36 -0.60 -6.85
C VAL A 69 -18.99 0.18 -5.69
N THR A 70 -19.28 -0.51 -4.57
CA THR A 70 -19.71 0.13 -3.33
C THR A 70 -18.53 0.25 -2.37
N VAL A 71 -18.29 1.47 -1.87
CA VAL A 71 -17.26 1.71 -0.84
C VAL A 71 -17.90 1.53 0.54
N PRO A 72 -17.57 0.49 1.32
CA PRO A 72 -18.13 0.28 2.65
C PRO A 72 -17.47 1.24 3.65
N TRP A 73 -17.92 2.49 3.65
CA TRP A 73 -17.33 3.60 4.43
C TRP A 73 -17.09 3.28 5.90
N GLY A 74 -18.05 2.64 6.57
CA GLY A 74 -17.90 2.27 7.98
C GLY A 74 -16.73 1.30 8.21
N GLN A 75 -16.62 0.26 7.37
CA GLN A 75 -15.53 -0.70 7.46
C GLN A 75 -14.18 -0.04 7.17
N PHE A 76 -14.11 0.81 6.14
CA PHE A 76 -12.88 1.52 5.78
C PHE A 76 -12.41 2.42 6.90
N ARG A 77 -13.34 3.18 7.49
CA ARG A 77 -13.05 4.05 8.64
C ARG A 77 -12.43 3.26 9.79
N THR A 78 -13.10 2.22 10.28
CA THR A 78 -12.59 1.43 11.41
C THR A 78 -11.25 0.76 11.10
N ARG A 79 -11.06 0.27 9.87
CA ARG A 79 -9.79 -0.36 9.46
C ARG A 79 -8.64 0.65 9.39
N VAL A 80 -8.90 1.86 8.92
CA VAL A 80 -7.90 2.94 8.87
C VAL A 80 -7.60 3.46 10.28
N GLU A 81 -8.62 3.66 11.13
CA GLU A 81 -8.44 4.03 12.54
C GLU A 81 -7.54 3.02 13.26
N ALA A 82 -7.85 1.72 13.16
CA ALA A 82 -7.03 0.67 13.75
C ALA A 82 -5.59 0.66 13.19
N PHE A 83 -5.41 0.88 11.88
CA PHE A 83 -4.06 0.98 11.31
C PHE A 83 -3.29 2.19 11.86
N LEU A 84 -3.95 3.34 12.05
CA LEU A 84 -3.29 4.52 12.64
C LEU A 84 -2.91 4.28 14.11
N GLU A 85 -3.73 3.57 14.88
CA GLU A 85 -3.44 3.21 16.27
C GLU A 85 -2.18 2.34 16.40
N THR A 86 -1.93 1.43 15.45
CA THR A 86 -0.68 0.64 15.46
C THR A 86 0.55 1.46 15.11
N LEU A 87 0.42 2.59 14.40
CA LEU A 87 1.52 3.49 14.10
C LEU A 87 1.88 4.43 15.26
N THR A 88 0.89 4.78 16.08
CA THR A 88 1.09 5.70 17.22
C THR A 88 1.59 5.00 18.48
N GLY A 89 1.72 3.67 18.47
CA GLY A 89 2.21 2.91 19.62
C GLY A 89 1.19 2.79 20.76
N LEU A 90 -0.11 2.92 20.47
CA LEU A 90 -1.17 2.71 21.47
C LEU A 90 -1.22 1.26 22.00
N GLU A 91 -0.49 0.33 21.39
CA GLU A 91 -0.26 -1.02 21.93
C GLU A 91 0.63 -1.02 23.19
N ASP A 92 1.46 0.01 23.44
CA ASP A 92 2.30 0.10 24.65
C ASP A 92 1.55 0.64 25.89
N LEU A 93 0.26 0.95 25.75
CA LEU A 93 -0.60 1.53 26.80
C LEU A 93 -1.57 0.50 27.44
N PHE A 94 -1.53 -0.76 27.00
CA PHE A 94 -2.30 -1.89 27.53
C PHE A 94 -1.41 -3.11 27.76
#